data_AF-X6P121-F1
#
_entry.id   AF-X6P121-F1
#
_cell.length_a   1.000
_cell.length_b   1.000
_cell.length_c   1.000
_cell.angle_alpha   90.00
_cell.angle_beta   90.00
_cell.angle_gamma   90.00
#
_symmetry.space_group_name_H-M   'P 1'
#
loop_
_entity.id
_entity.type
_entity.pdbx_description
1 polymer ?
#
loop_
_entity_poly.entity_id
_entity_poly.type
_entity_poly.pdbx_seq_one_letter_code
_entity_poly.pdbx_strand_id
1 'polypeptide(L)'
;RLWDIRSDQQIQMFNGHIDTVMCVEYSPFVNGFVGGSSNVICSGSYDNTIRFWDIRSNKNELHVIKGNEKEESRVYCLKFVPLKKKGHNNEQKLNDYCDICLCYGLHNGPICVWG
;
A
#
# COMPACT_ATOMS: atom_id res chain seq x y z
N ARG A 1 10.21 10.08 -0.14
CA ARG A 1 11.64 9.89 -0.51
C ARG A 1 12.11 8.59 0.12
N LEU A 2 12.98 7.84 -0.55
CA LEU A 2 13.64 6.65 -0.03
C LEU A 2 15.14 6.94 0.17
N TRP A 3 15.65 6.58 1.33
CA TRP A 3 17.04 6.81 1.73
C TRP A 3 17.68 5.49 2.13
N ASP A 4 18.93 5.29 1.71
CA ASP A 4 19.78 4.23 2.24
C ASP A 4 20.53 4.75 3.46
N ILE A 5 20.20 4.21 4.62
CA ILE A 5 20.84 4.59 5.89
C ILE A 5 22.33 4.22 5.96
N ARG A 6 22.80 3.25 5.15
CA ARG A 6 24.21 2.80 5.18
C ARG A 6 25.11 3.72 4.39
N SER A 7 24.62 4.20 3.24
CA SER A 7 25.36 5.13 2.38
C SER A 7 25.02 6.60 2.67
N ASP A 8 23.98 6.87 3.47
CA ASP A 8 23.42 8.20 3.72
C ASP A 8 23.01 8.93 2.42
N GLN A 9 22.58 8.15 1.43
CA GLN A 9 22.19 8.66 0.12
C GLN A 9 20.71 8.48 -0.14
N GLN A 10 20.13 9.49 -0.80
CA GLN A 10 18.78 9.39 -1.32
C GLN A 10 18.79 8.43 -2.53
N ILE A 11 18.09 7.30 -2.41
CA ILE A 11 17.97 6.29 -3.46
C ILE A 11 16.96 6.76 -4.52
N GLN A 12 15.80 7.23 -4.06
CA GLN A 12 14.67 7.52 -4.96
C GLN A 12 13.75 8.58 -4.38
N MET A 13 13.14 9.37 -5.28
CA MET A 13 12.06 10.29 -4.97
C MET A 13 10.81 9.88 -5.74
N PHE A 14 9.71 9.68 -5.01
CA PHE A 14 8.42 9.30 -5.56
C PHE A 14 7.60 10.57 -5.82
N ASN A 15 7.56 11.02 -7.07
CA ASN A 15 6.80 12.19 -7.49
C ASN A 15 5.51 11.73 -8.16
N GLY A 16 4.37 12.13 -7.62
CA GLY A 16 3.08 11.88 -8.26
C GLY A 16 1.90 12.44 -7.46
N HIS A 17 1.97 12.40 -6.13
CA HIS A 17 1.00 13.13 -5.31
C HIS A 17 1.04 14.63 -5.61
N ILE A 18 -0.15 15.24 -5.74
CA ILE A 18 -0.29 16.67 -6.04
C ILE A 18 -0.55 17.52 -4.78
N ASP A 19 -0.72 16.86 -3.64
CA ASP A 19 -0.88 17.48 -2.33
C ASP A 19 -0.12 16.66 -1.26
N THR A 20 -0.13 17.15 -0.03
CA THR A 20 0.57 16.65 1.15
C THR A 20 0.35 15.16 1.35
N VAL A 21 1.46 14.41 1.44
CA VAL A 21 1.46 13.00 1.79
C VAL A 21 1.34 12.87 3.31
N MET A 22 0.31 12.20 3.78
CA MET A 22 -0.02 12.11 5.21
C MET A 22 0.41 10.79 5.83
N CYS A 23 0.47 9.73 5.04
CA CYS A 23 0.78 8.40 5.53
C CYS A 23 1.53 7.59 4.47
N VAL A 24 2.34 6.65 4.95
CA VAL A 24 3.11 5.70 4.13
C VAL A 24 3.16 4.36 4.84
N GLU A 25 3.09 3.27 4.09
CA GLU A 25 3.16 1.92 4.64
C GLU A 25 3.82 0.95 3.65
N TYR A 26 4.55 -0.04 4.17
CA TYR A 26 5.03 -1.14 3.36
C TYR A 26 3.90 -2.12 3.06
N SER A 27 3.75 -2.48 1.79
CA SER A 27 2.81 -3.52 1.40
C SER A 27 3.36 -4.89 1.76
N PRO A 28 2.56 -5.79 2.37
CA PRO A 28 2.98 -7.15 2.68
C PRO A 28 2.72 -8.16 1.54
N PHE A 29 2.36 -7.73 0.32
CA PHE A 29 2.08 -8.64 -0.80
C PHE A 29 3.27 -9.55 -1.16
N VAL A 30 3.22 -10.81 -0.75
CA VAL A 30 4.24 -11.79 -1.13
C VAL A 30 3.96 -12.30 -2.55
N ASN A 31 4.79 -11.93 -3.52
CA ASN A 31 4.77 -12.59 -4.83
C ASN A 31 5.38 -14.00 -4.65
N GLY A 32 4.53 -15.02 -4.56
CA GLY A 32 4.84 -16.37 -4.07
C GLY A 32 5.81 -17.26 -4.87
N PHE A 33 6.70 -16.70 -5.71
CA PHE A 33 7.64 -17.50 -6.51
C PHE A 33 9.07 -17.55 -5.97
N VAL A 34 9.46 -16.64 -5.06
CA VAL A 34 10.75 -16.65 -4.36
C VAL A 34 10.50 -16.02 -2.99
N GLY A 35 11.19 -16.45 -1.93
CA GLY A 35 11.06 -15.88 -0.57
C GLY A 35 11.41 -14.39 -0.49
N GLY A 36 10.57 -13.52 -1.06
CA GLY A 36 10.89 -12.15 -1.41
C GLY A 36 9.80 -11.21 -0.95
N SER A 37 10.16 -10.36 -0.01
CA SER A 37 9.40 -9.18 0.40
C SER A 37 8.92 -8.42 -0.84
N SER A 38 7.63 -8.10 -0.90
CA SER A 38 7.11 -7.05 -1.77
C SER A 38 7.94 -5.81 -1.56
N ASN A 39 8.49 -5.29 -2.65
CA ASN A 39 9.21 -4.03 -2.66
C ASN A 39 8.23 -2.94 -3.05
N VAL A 40 7.04 -2.99 -2.45
CA VAL A 40 5.96 -2.08 -2.75
C VAL A 40 5.66 -1.30 -1.50
N ILE A 41 5.64 0.02 -1.64
CA ILE A 41 5.16 0.93 -0.61
C ILE A 41 3.87 1.60 -1.09
N CYS A 42 3.01 1.92 -0.15
CA CYS A 42 1.80 2.71 -0.37
C CYS A 42 1.94 4.06 0.30
N SER A 43 1.41 5.10 -0.32
CA SER A 43 1.27 6.42 0.29
C SER A 43 -0.12 6.98 0.10
N GLY A 44 -0.62 7.67 1.11
CA GLY A 44 -1.93 8.34 1.10
C GLY A 44 -1.75 9.84 1.26
N SER A 45 -2.56 10.61 0.53
CA SER A 45 -2.41 12.07 0.44
C SER A 45 -3.75 12.80 0.57
N TYR A 46 -3.64 14.10 0.80
CA TYR A 46 -4.73 15.07 0.69
C TYR A 46 -5.27 15.23 -0.72
N ASP A 47 -4.56 14.75 -1.74
CA ASP A 47 -5.03 14.74 -3.13
C ASP A 47 -6.12 13.68 -3.42
N ASN A 48 -6.70 13.10 -2.37
CA ASN A 48 -7.68 12.02 -2.43
C ASN A 48 -7.17 10.75 -3.12
N THR A 49 -5.85 10.53 -3.16
CA THR A 49 -5.27 9.33 -3.76
C THR A 49 -4.46 8.50 -2.79
N ILE A 50 -4.48 7.19 -3.05
CA ILE A 50 -3.52 6.23 -2.50
C ILE A 50 -2.68 5.72 -3.67
N ARG A 51 -1.36 5.88 -3.59
CA ARG A 51 -0.43 5.50 -4.66
C ARG A 51 0.47 4.36 -4.21
N PHE A 52 0.71 3.43 -5.12
CA PHE A 52 1.58 2.29 -4.92
C PHE A 52 2.86 2.51 -5.72
N TRP A 53 4.01 2.27 -5.09
CA TRP A 53 5.32 2.53 -5.67
C TRP A 53 6.17 1.26 -5.59
N ASP A 54 6.88 0.95 -6.67
CA ASP A 54 7.92 -0.09 -6.66
C ASP A 54 9.24 0.56 -6.22
N ILE A 55 9.89 0.01 -5.20
CA ILE A 55 11.19 0.50 -4.71
C ILE A 55 12.39 -0.16 -5.40
N ARG A 56 12.19 -1.25 -6.16
CA ARG A 56 13.27 -1.96 -6.90
C ARG A 56 13.27 -1.62 -8.38
N SER A 57 12.11 -1.31 -8.93
CA SER A 57 12.00 -0.86 -10.32
C SER A 57 12.23 0.65 -10.39
N ASN A 58 12.92 1.10 -11.43
CA ASN A 58 12.99 2.53 -11.77
C ASN A 58 11.63 3.07 -12.29
N LYS A 59 10.57 2.25 -12.25
CA LYS A 59 9.19 2.68 -12.46
C LYS A 59 8.66 3.25 -11.15
N ASN A 60 8.38 4.54 -11.18
CA ASN A 60 7.97 5.30 -10.01
C ASN A 60 6.62 4.79 -9.49
N GLU A 61 5.57 4.79 -10.30
CA GLU A 61 4.21 4.45 -9.86
C GLU A 61 3.71 3.13 -10.46
N LEU A 62 3.16 2.26 -9.61
CA LEU A 62 2.55 0.99 -9.99
C LEU A 62 1.04 1.10 -10.17
N HIS A 63 0.38 1.77 -9.23
CA HIS A 63 -1.07 1.85 -9.19
C HIS A 63 -1.54 3.06 -8.40
N VAL A 64 -2.74 3.55 -8.72
CA VAL A 64 -3.39 4.66 -8.03
C VAL A 64 -4.84 4.32 -7.76
N ILE A 65 -5.22 4.39 -6.48
CA ILE A 65 -6.62 4.39 -6.06
C ILE A 65 -7.01 5.85 -5.90
N LYS A 66 -8.03 6.29 -6.65
CA LYS A 66 -8.62 7.63 -6.51
C LYS A 66 -9.90 7.52 -5.70
N GLY A 67 -10.06 8.39 -4.70
CA GLY A 67 -11.33 8.59 -4.04
C GLY A 67 -12.36 9.25 -4.98
N ASN A 68 -13.62 9.24 -4.57
CA ASN A 68 -14.70 9.78 -5.37
C ASN A 68 -14.55 11.31 -5.54
N GLU A 69 -14.70 11.80 -6.77
CA GLU A 69 -14.54 13.23 -7.11
C GLU A 69 -15.58 14.16 -6.47
N LYS A 70 -16.71 13.61 -6.01
CA LYS A 70 -17.82 14.39 -5.44
C LYS A 70 -17.61 14.78 -3.97
N GLU A 71 -16.69 14.14 -3.29
CA GLU A 71 -16.36 14.45 -1.91
C GLU A 71 -14.90 14.88 -1.86
N GLU A 72 -14.63 16.07 -1.34
CA GLU A 72 -13.29 16.39 -0.85
C GLU A 72 -12.98 15.34 0.21
N SER A 73 -12.29 14.27 -0.15
CA SER A 73 -11.84 13.21 0.74
C SER A 73 -10.32 13.21 0.71
N ARG A 74 -9.70 12.95 1.85
CA ARG A 74 -8.26 13.13 2.11
C ARG A 74 -7.84 11.95 2.95
N VAL A 75 -6.81 11.26 2.51
CA VAL A 75 -6.35 10.04 3.18
C VAL A 75 -5.41 10.45 4.30
N TYR A 76 -5.79 10.15 5.55
CA TYR A 76 -4.96 10.45 6.72
C TYR A 76 -4.11 9.28 7.18
N CYS A 77 -4.65 8.06 7.08
CA CYS A 77 -3.96 6.87 7.55
C CYS A 77 -4.25 5.67 6.64
N LEU A 78 -3.29 4.75 6.63
CA LEU A 78 -3.31 3.50 5.88
C LEU A 78 -2.87 2.39 6.83
N LYS A 79 -3.49 1.22 6.69
CA LYS A 79 -3.05 0.00 7.36
C LYS A 79 -3.34 -1.23 6.52
N PHE A 80 -2.32 -2.05 6.26
CA PHE A 80 -2.52 -3.40 5.76
C PHE A 80 -2.96 -4.34 6.88
N VAL A 81 -4.03 -5.09 6.63
CA VAL A 81 -4.60 -6.02 7.60
C VAL A 81 -4.70 -7.42 6.96
N PRO A 82 -4.00 -8.43 7.50
CA PRO A 82 -4.15 -9.80 7.05
C PRO A 82 -5.51 -10.35 7.51
N LEU A 83 -6.27 -10.90 6.57
CA LEU A 83 -7.52 -11.60 6.81
C LEU A 83 -7.24 -13.10 6.91
N LYS A 84 -7.71 -13.71 8.01
CA LYS A 84 -7.68 -15.16 8.16
C LYS A 84 -8.87 -15.76 7.41
N LYS A 85 -8.62 -16.59 6.40
CA LYS A 85 -9.66 -17.48 5.89
C LYS A 85 -10.00 -18.50 6.99
N LYS A 86 -11.29 -18.64 7.32
CA LYS A 86 -11.75 -19.77 8.11
C LYS A 86 -11.56 -21.01 7.24
N GLY A 87 -10.65 -21.90 7.64
CA GLY A 87 -10.40 -23.14 6.92
C GLY A 87 -11.68 -23.97 6.84
N HIS A 88 -12.16 -24.24 5.62
CA HIS A 88 -12.96 -25.42 5.40
C HIS A 88 -11.99 -26.60 5.38
N ASN A 89 -12.24 -27.56 6.27
CA ASN A 89 -11.41 -28.75 6.42
C ASN A 89 -11.29 -29.53 5.11
N ASN A 90 -10.10 -30.10 4.95
CA ASN A 90 -9.67 -31.18 4.07
C ASN A 90 -9.05 -30.77 2.72
N GLU A 91 -7.75 -31.09 2.66
CA GLU A 91 -6.96 -31.36 1.46
C GLU A 91 -6.64 -30.17 0.55
N GLN A 92 -5.61 -29.41 0.92
CA GLN A 92 -4.36 -29.25 0.14
C GLN A 92 -3.42 -28.26 0.86
N LYS A 93 -2.30 -28.78 1.37
CA LYS A 93 -1.14 -28.00 1.78
C LYS A 93 -0.46 -27.43 0.52
N LEU A 94 -0.91 -26.29 0.02
CA LEU A 94 -0.13 -25.39 -0.84
C LEU A 94 -0.88 -24.04 -0.91
N ASN A 95 -0.21 -22.95 -0.51
CA ASN A 95 -0.70 -21.56 -0.57
C ASN A 95 -1.71 -21.12 0.51
N ASP A 96 -1.27 -21.06 1.78
CA ASP A 96 -1.89 -20.20 2.81
C ASP A 96 -1.62 -18.71 2.48
N TYR A 97 -2.15 -18.24 1.34
CA TYR A 97 -2.18 -16.82 1.02
C TYR A 97 -3.25 -16.18 1.93
N CYS A 98 -2.81 -15.49 2.98
CA CYS A 98 -3.69 -14.61 3.72
C CYS A 98 -4.18 -13.53 2.76
N ASP A 99 -5.49 -13.41 2.58
CA ASP A 99 -6.04 -12.25 1.86
C ASP A 99 -5.64 -11.01 2.66
N ILE A 100 -4.97 -10.06 2.04
CA ILE A 100 -4.56 -8.81 2.68
C ILE A 100 -5.52 -7.74 2.19
N CYS A 101 -6.19 -7.05 3.11
CA CYS A 101 -6.92 -5.83 2.79
C CYS A 101 -6.13 -4.59 3.22
N LEU A 102 -6.35 -3.50 2.51
CA LEU A 102 -5.90 -2.17 2.86
C LEU A 102 -7.05 -1.40 3.50
N CYS A 103 -6.90 -1.06 4.77
CA CYS A 103 -7.81 -0.15 5.45
C CYS A 103 -7.24 1.26 5.38
N TYR A 104 -8.08 2.26 5.14
CA TYR A 104 -7.65 3.66 5.15
C TYR A 104 -8.71 4.58 5.73
N GLY A 105 -8.26 5.56 6.51
CA GLY A 105 -9.11 6.56 7.15
C GLY A 105 -9.16 7.84 6.34
N LEU A 106 -10.37 8.37 6.15
CA LEU A 106 -10.61 9.64 5.48
C LEU A 106 -10.87 10.76 6.50
N HIS A 107 -10.55 12.01 6.14
CA HIS A 107 -10.77 13.16 7.04
C HIS A 107 -12.23 13.38 7.45
N ASN A 108 -13.17 12.98 6.61
CA ASN A 108 -14.61 13.15 6.84
C ASN A 108 -15.17 12.11 7.82
N GLY A 109 -14.35 11.20 8.35
CA GLY A 109 -14.72 10.22 9.37
C GLY A 109 -14.81 8.74 8.93
N PRO A 110 -15.19 8.40 7.69
CA PRO A 110 -15.22 7.01 7.23
C PRO A 110 -13.86 6.31 7.28
N ILE A 111 -13.93 5.02 7.60
CA ILE A 111 -12.86 4.05 7.33
C ILE A 111 -13.30 3.23 6.12
N CYS A 112 -12.47 3.23 5.09
CA CYS A 112 -12.67 2.45 3.88
C CYS A 112 -11.79 1.20 3.91
N VAL A 113 -12.24 0.15 3.24
CA VAL A 113 -11.50 -1.11 3.09
C VAL A 113 -11.43 -1.44 1.60
N TRP A 114 -10.22 -1.77 1.14
CA TRP A 114 -9.93 -2.20 -0.23
C TRP A 114 -9.26 -3.58 -0.18
N GLY A 115 -9.72 -4.55 -0.96
CA GLY A 115 -9.23 -5.93 -0.97
C GLY A 115 -9.79 -6.74 -2.11
#